data_AF-A0AAP1WHD7-F1
#
_entry.id   AF-A0AAP1WHD7-F1
#
_cell.length_a   1.000
_cell.length_b   1.000
_cell.length_c   1.000
_cell.angle_alpha   90.00
_cell.angle_beta   90.00
_cell.angle_gamma   90.00
#
_symmetry.space_group_name_H-M   'P 1'
#
loop_
_entity.id
_entity.type
_entity.pdbx_description
1 polymer ?
#
loop_
_entity_poly.entity_id
_entity_poly.type
_entity_poly.pdbx_seq_one_letter_code
_entity_poly.pdbx_strand_id
1 'polypeptide(L)'
;KDAMVSALAFWDWKFLNSRADIGDSLDAVTAVSKEVNASDDSIPDRYNFFQKAIETLNAKECVDYKRRDGQIGTVVVVDGKAHDKFDYKNKEGVVNLKDVVRYKTCVYRSMELDTYKKLKAEDNLPIPDYTTYLSRDAHGDKIKYGIHKANRYGKNNECPPGEYYLIPKAEKGKQSHSMYVSADGIQPTIPNGPGGYRDGIAIHNWNPTMTIGCLSTVQYSSELEDDLFGNIADLKIKNREVRIIIEEREVIEEPWTGSVVNSPTKWTGILEDE
;
A
#
# COMPACT_ATOMS: atom_id res chain seq x y z
N LYS A 1 17.93 -20.76 23.15
CA LYS A 1 16.61 -20.17 22.82
C LYS A 1 16.75 -18.67 22.60
N ASP A 2 17.22 -17.93 23.59
CA ASP A 2 17.28 -16.45 23.55
C ASP A 2 18.15 -15.91 22.42
N ALA A 3 19.31 -16.53 22.14
CA ALA A 3 20.17 -16.11 21.03
C ALA A 3 19.45 -16.17 19.65
N MET A 4 18.63 -17.20 19.41
CA MET A 4 17.88 -17.32 18.16
C MET A 4 16.75 -16.29 18.09
N VAL A 5 16.07 -16.04 19.21
CA VAL A 5 15.03 -15.01 19.29
C VAL A 5 15.62 -13.63 19.02
N SER A 6 16.77 -13.31 19.61
CA SER A 6 17.48 -12.04 19.35
C SER A 6 17.89 -11.91 17.88
N ALA A 7 18.39 -12.99 17.26
CA ALA A 7 18.75 -12.98 15.84
C ALA A 7 17.54 -12.73 14.94
N LEU A 8 16.42 -13.42 15.19
CA LEU A 8 15.17 -13.23 14.42
C LEU A 8 14.57 -11.84 14.64
N ALA A 9 14.60 -11.33 15.87
CA ALA A 9 14.12 -9.98 16.18
C ALA A 9 14.96 -8.91 15.46
N PHE A 10 16.28 -9.08 15.40
CA PHE A 10 17.15 -8.21 14.62
C PHE A 10 16.85 -8.30 13.12
N TRP A 11 16.65 -9.52 12.61
CA TRP A 11 16.33 -9.79 11.22
C TRP A 11 15.06 -9.08 10.76
N ASP A 12 14.03 -9.11 11.60
CA ASP A 12 12.76 -8.42 11.38
C ASP A 12 12.91 -6.89 11.48
N TRP A 13 13.52 -6.39 12.56
CA TRP A 13 13.74 -4.96 12.78
C TRP A 13 14.49 -4.27 11.64
N LYS A 14 15.43 -4.99 11.01
CA LYS A 14 16.24 -4.49 9.89
C LYS A 14 15.64 -4.76 8.50
N PHE A 15 14.45 -5.37 8.44
CA PHE A 15 13.77 -5.74 7.20
C PHE A 15 14.65 -6.62 6.29
N LEU A 16 15.42 -7.55 6.88
CA LEU A 16 16.42 -8.32 6.14
C LEU A 16 15.80 -9.28 5.13
N ASN A 17 14.59 -9.81 5.38
CA ASN A 17 13.84 -10.59 4.38
C ASN A 17 13.63 -9.77 3.11
N SER A 18 13.08 -8.57 3.23
CA SER A 18 12.84 -7.72 2.07
C SER A 18 14.13 -7.26 1.42
N ARG A 19 15.20 -7.02 2.18
CA ARG A 19 16.51 -6.73 1.59
C ARG A 19 17.05 -7.90 0.76
N ALA A 20 16.76 -9.14 1.16
CA ALA A 20 17.11 -10.36 0.44
C ALA A 20 16.18 -10.67 -0.75
N ASP A 21 15.01 -10.04 -0.85
CA ASP A 21 14.01 -10.28 -1.91
C ASP A 21 14.48 -9.89 -3.33
N ILE A 22 15.73 -9.45 -3.51
CA ILE A 22 16.37 -9.17 -4.82
C ILE A 22 17.06 -10.40 -5.43
N GLY A 23 16.92 -11.56 -4.80
CA GLY A 23 17.37 -12.85 -5.34
C GLY A 23 18.58 -13.43 -4.63
N ASP A 24 19.37 -14.21 -5.35
CA ASP A 24 20.50 -14.97 -4.81
C ASP A 24 21.87 -14.35 -5.07
N SER A 25 21.91 -13.11 -5.56
CA SER A 25 23.13 -12.46 -6.01
C SER A 25 24.04 -12.00 -4.86
N LEU A 26 25.28 -11.62 -5.20
CA LEU A 26 26.18 -10.97 -4.27
C LEU A 26 25.59 -9.65 -3.74
N ASP A 27 24.81 -8.94 -4.56
CA ASP A 27 24.13 -7.71 -4.16
C ASP A 27 23.08 -7.98 -3.08
N ALA A 28 22.35 -9.11 -3.16
CA ALA A 28 21.39 -9.53 -2.13
C ALA A 28 22.09 -9.76 -0.79
N VAL A 29 23.19 -10.52 -0.82
CA VAL A 29 24.00 -10.79 0.38
C VAL A 29 24.62 -9.52 0.93
N THR A 30 25.05 -8.59 0.06
CA THR A 30 25.62 -7.31 0.45
C THR A 30 24.57 -6.41 1.12
N ALA A 31 23.36 -6.33 0.54
CA ALA A 31 22.26 -5.54 1.06
C ALA A 31 21.83 -5.98 2.48
N VAL A 32 21.86 -7.28 2.75
CA VAL A 32 21.63 -7.85 4.09
C VAL A 32 22.85 -7.64 4.98
N SER A 33 24.05 -7.94 4.47
CA SER A 33 25.27 -7.97 5.27
C SER A 33 25.62 -6.62 5.88
N LYS A 34 25.43 -5.53 5.13
CA LYS A 34 25.72 -4.16 5.58
C LYS A 34 24.87 -3.72 6.76
N GLU A 35 23.66 -4.25 6.91
CA GLU A 35 22.83 -3.98 8.09
C GLU A 35 23.26 -4.82 9.31
N VAL A 36 23.76 -6.04 9.08
CA VAL A 36 24.26 -6.93 10.15
C VAL A 36 25.62 -6.47 10.67
N ASN A 37 26.54 -6.10 9.77
CA ASN A 37 27.85 -5.57 10.08
C ASN A 37 28.31 -4.65 8.93
N ALA A 38 28.70 -3.42 9.26
CA ALA A 38 29.11 -2.43 8.26
C ALA A 38 30.45 -2.77 7.57
N SER A 39 31.24 -3.71 8.09
CA SER A 39 32.48 -4.18 7.42
C SER A 39 32.16 -5.10 6.24
N ASP A 40 32.78 -4.79 5.10
CA ASP A 40 32.67 -5.57 3.86
C ASP A 40 33.56 -6.83 3.86
N ASP A 41 34.51 -6.96 4.81
CA ASP A 41 35.53 -8.03 4.82
C ASP A 41 34.94 -9.45 4.89
N SER A 42 33.74 -9.58 5.45
CA SER A 42 33.05 -10.88 5.62
C SER A 42 32.02 -11.20 4.53
N ILE A 43 31.79 -10.29 3.58
CA ILE A 43 30.79 -10.48 2.51
C ILE A 43 31.12 -11.68 1.62
N PRO A 44 32.37 -11.89 1.15
CA PRO A 44 32.69 -13.05 0.31
C PRO A 44 32.38 -14.39 0.99
N ASP A 45 32.70 -14.51 2.28
CA ASP A 45 32.41 -15.72 3.05
C ASP A 45 30.91 -15.94 3.24
N ARG A 46 30.16 -14.88 3.57
CA ARG A 46 28.69 -14.94 3.70
C ARG A 46 28.03 -15.35 2.38
N TYR A 47 28.53 -14.83 1.26
CA TYR A 47 28.04 -15.21 -0.07
C TYR A 47 28.30 -16.69 -0.35
N ASN A 48 29.50 -17.19 -0.05
CA ASN A 48 29.82 -18.60 -0.20
C ASN A 48 28.93 -19.51 0.68
N PHE A 49 28.65 -19.12 1.92
CA PHE A 49 27.72 -19.88 2.78
C PHE A 49 26.29 -19.86 2.24
N PHE A 50 25.85 -18.70 1.73
CA PHE A 50 24.51 -18.56 1.16
C PHE A 50 24.32 -19.41 -0.09
N GLN A 51 25.29 -19.41 -1.02
CA GLN A 51 25.26 -20.26 -2.22
C GLN A 51 25.19 -21.74 -1.86
N LYS A 52 25.99 -22.20 -0.88
CA LYS A 52 25.91 -23.57 -0.37
C LYS A 52 24.53 -23.91 0.20
N ALA A 53 23.89 -22.96 0.89
CA ALA A 53 22.54 -23.16 1.42
C ALA A 53 21.49 -23.27 0.30
N ILE A 54 21.59 -22.43 -0.73
CA ILE A 54 20.72 -22.49 -1.93
C ILE A 54 20.83 -23.85 -2.62
N GLU A 55 22.05 -24.33 -2.84
CA GLU A 55 22.32 -25.64 -3.43
C GLU A 55 21.75 -26.76 -2.57
N THR A 56 22.06 -26.74 -1.27
CA THR A 56 21.63 -27.80 -0.32
C THR A 56 20.11 -27.88 -0.20
N LEU A 57 19.42 -26.74 -0.21
CA LEU A 57 17.96 -26.65 -0.11
C LEU A 57 17.26 -26.78 -1.45
N ASN A 58 17.99 -26.87 -2.57
CA ASN A 58 17.47 -26.80 -3.93
C ASN A 58 16.53 -25.60 -4.14
N ALA A 59 16.86 -24.44 -3.56
CA ALA A 59 15.95 -23.30 -3.51
C ALA A 59 15.54 -22.79 -4.91
N LYS A 60 16.42 -22.95 -5.90
CA LYS A 60 16.15 -22.58 -7.30
C LYS A 60 15.06 -23.42 -7.96
N GLU A 61 14.76 -24.60 -7.42
CA GLU A 61 13.68 -25.45 -7.93
C GLU A 61 12.30 -25.08 -7.37
N CYS A 62 12.25 -24.26 -6.33
CA CYS A 62 11.00 -23.80 -5.75
C CYS A 62 10.22 -22.91 -6.73
N VAL A 63 8.91 -23.15 -6.82
CA VAL A 63 8.01 -22.38 -7.71
C VAL A 63 8.04 -20.89 -7.37
N ASP A 64 8.04 -20.54 -6.08
CA ASP A 64 8.09 -19.15 -5.64
C ASP A 64 9.42 -18.46 -5.98
N TYR A 65 10.55 -19.19 -5.94
CA TYR A 65 11.85 -18.66 -6.36
C TYR A 65 11.81 -18.32 -7.84
N LYS A 66 11.44 -19.28 -8.70
CA LYS A 66 11.38 -19.10 -10.15
C LYS A 66 10.47 -17.94 -10.56
N ARG A 67 9.39 -17.72 -9.81
CA ARG A 67 8.46 -16.61 -10.05
C ARG A 67 9.07 -15.24 -9.75
N ARG A 68 9.90 -15.13 -8.71
CA ARG A 68 10.42 -13.85 -8.19
C ARG A 68 11.85 -13.53 -8.65
N ASP A 69 12.51 -14.49 -9.27
CA ASP A 69 13.91 -14.37 -9.68
C ASP A 69 14.13 -13.11 -10.52
N GLY A 70 15.12 -12.30 -10.11
CA GLY A 70 15.48 -11.05 -10.77
C GLY A 70 14.50 -9.88 -10.61
N GLN A 71 13.39 -10.02 -9.88
CA GLN A 71 12.43 -8.93 -9.70
C GLN A 71 12.64 -8.14 -8.41
N ILE A 72 12.52 -6.81 -8.49
CA ILE A 72 12.67 -5.89 -7.37
C ILE A 72 11.46 -4.96 -7.32
N GLY A 73 11.04 -4.57 -6.12
CA GLY A 73 9.97 -3.61 -5.91
C GLY A 73 8.66 -4.25 -5.47
N THR A 74 7.66 -3.41 -5.26
CA THR A 74 6.34 -3.82 -4.78
C THR A 74 5.25 -3.13 -5.58
N VAL A 75 4.22 -3.89 -5.98
CA VAL A 75 2.98 -3.36 -6.55
C VAL A 75 1.84 -3.52 -5.54
N VAL A 76 1.19 -2.42 -5.20
CA VAL A 76 -0.04 -2.38 -4.41
C VAL A 76 -1.20 -2.09 -5.34
N VAL A 77 -2.28 -2.87 -5.25
CA VAL A 77 -3.44 -2.71 -6.14
C VAL A 77 -4.67 -2.53 -5.28
N VAL A 78 -5.38 -1.42 -5.47
CA VAL A 78 -6.71 -1.17 -4.91
C VAL A 78 -7.73 -1.45 -6.00
N ASP A 79 -8.53 -2.49 -5.79
CA ASP A 79 -9.50 -3.01 -6.77
C ASP A 79 -10.53 -1.95 -7.17
N GLY A 80 -11.02 -2.09 -8.40
CA GLY A 80 -12.14 -1.32 -8.95
C GLY A 80 -13.49 -1.85 -8.51
N LYS A 81 -13.56 -3.13 -8.10
CA LYS A 81 -14.79 -3.79 -7.67
C LYS A 81 -14.98 -3.66 -6.17
N ALA A 82 -16.18 -3.24 -5.76
CA ALA A 82 -16.55 -3.29 -4.35
C ALA A 82 -16.55 -4.76 -3.88
N HIS A 83 -16.01 -4.99 -2.69
CA HIS A 83 -15.90 -6.32 -2.11
C HIS A 83 -17.00 -6.59 -1.09
N ASP A 84 -17.13 -5.72 -0.09
CA ASP A 84 -18.10 -5.87 0.98
C ASP A 84 -18.49 -4.51 1.61
N LYS A 85 -19.39 -4.61 2.60
CA LYS A 85 -19.78 -3.52 3.48
C LYS A 85 -19.23 -3.75 4.88
N PHE A 86 -18.81 -2.68 5.54
CA PHE A 86 -18.26 -2.74 6.89
C PHE A 86 -18.74 -1.59 7.76
N ASP A 87 -19.03 -1.89 9.02
CA ASP A 87 -19.43 -0.88 10.00
C ASP A 87 -18.18 -0.28 10.67
N TYR A 88 -17.99 1.03 10.51
CA TYR A 88 -16.98 1.77 11.25
C TYR A 88 -17.40 1.93 12.72
N LYS A 89 -16.54 1.44 13.62
CA LYS A 89 -16.69 1.59 15.07
C LYS A 89 -15.70 2.62 15.61
N ASN A 90 -16.15 3.42 16.57
CA ASN A 90 -15.26 4.34 17.31
C ASN A 90 -14.42 3.58 18.36
N LYS A 91 -13.63 4.31 19.15
CA LYS A 91 -12.77 3.73 20.20
C LYS A 91 -13.54 2.98 21.29
N GLU A 92 -14.79 3.33 21.54
CA GLU A 92 -15.68 2.64 22.47
C GLU A 92 -16.36 1.40 21.86
N GLY A 93 -16.09 1.08 20.59
CA GLY A 93 -16.70 -0.03 19.87
C GLY A 93 -18.11 0.26 19.36
N VAL A 94 -18.58 1.51 19.46
CA VAL A 94 -19.91 1.94 19.00
C VAL A 94 -19.85 2.21 17.50
N VAL A 95 -20.82 1.66 16.76
CA VAL A 95 -20.96 1.88 15.31
C VAL A 95 -21.34 3.34 15.07
N ASN A 96 -20.46 4.08 14.40
CA ASN A 96 -20.64 5.50 14.09
C ASN A 96 -20.91 5.75 12.59
N LEU A 97 -20.57 4.79 11.72
CA LEU A 97 -20.99 4.77 10.33
C LEU A 97 -21.21 3.32 9.89
N LYS A 98 -22.33 3.07 9.23
CA LYS A 98 -22.71 1.74 8.74
C LYS A 98 -22.43 1.59 7.25
N ASP A 99 -22.34 0.33 6.83
CA ASP A 99 -22.40 -0.06 5.41
C ASP A 99 -21.34 0.63 4.54
N VAL A 100 -20.14 0.84 5.07
CA VAL A 100 -19.03 1.44 4.31
C VAL A 100 -18.53 0.43 3.29
N VAL A 101 -18.56 0.81 2.01
CA VAL A 101 -18.05 -0.04 0.94
C VAL A 101 -16.53 -0.11 0.98
N ARG A 102 -15.99 -1.33 0.92
CA ARG A 102 -14.55 -1.57 0.87
C ARG A 102 -14.14 -2.28 -0.41
N TYR A 103 -12.91 -2.03 -0.81
CA TYR A 103 -12.27 -2.54 -2.01
C TYR A 103 -11.09 -3.40 -1.60
N LYS A 104 -10.97 -4.57 -2.22
CA LYS A 104 -9.83 -5.46 -1.99
C LYS A 104 -8.54 -4.73 -2.33
N THR A 105 -7.56 -4.80 -1.44
CA THR A 105 -6.24 -4.21 -1.64
C THR A 105 -5.20 -5.30 -1.54
N CYS A 106 -4.48 -5.55 -2.64
CA CYS A 106 -3.49 -6.62 -2.76
C CYS A 106 -2.08 -6.06 -2.81
N VAL A 107 -1.14 -6.69 -2.12
CA VAL A 107 0.29 -6.37 -2.18
C VAL A 107 1.02 -7.52 -2.87
N TYR A 108 1.81 -7.20 -3.91
CA TYR A 108 2.68 -8.13 -4.62
C TYR A 108 4.12 -7.68 -4.44
N ARG A 109 4.90 -8.42 -3.64
CA ARG A 109 6.33 -8.15 -3.38
C ARG A 109 7.20 -8.81 -4.44
N SER A 110 8.40 -8.25 -4.65
CA SER A 110 9.31 -8.65 -5.73
C SER A 110 8.59 -8.64 -7.08
N MET A 111 7.90 -7.53 -7.37
CA MET A 111 7.15 -7.38 -8.61
C MET A 111 7.30 -5.95 -9.13
N GLU A 112 7.77 -5.85 -10.37
CA GLU A 112 7.76 -4.60 -11.12
C GLU A 112 6.39 -4.37 -11.77
N LEU A 113 6.05 -3.10 -12.02
CA LEU A 113 4.75 -2.74 -12.59
C LEU A 113 4.47 -3.37 -13.95
N ASP A 114 5.46 -3.42 -14.85
CA ASP A 114 5.28 -4.00 -16.18
C ASP A 114 5.07 -5.51 -16.11
N THR A 115 5.77 -6.20 -15.20
CA THR A 115 5.53 -7.62 -14.91
C THR A 115 4.13 -7.84 -14.35
N TYR A 116 3.68 -7.02 -13.39
CA TYR A 116 2.31 -7.09 -12.88
C TYR A 116 1.29 -6.97 -14.02
N LYS A 117 1.43 -5.96 -14.89
CA LYS A 117 0.52 -5.74 -16.02
C LYS A 117 0.47 -6.92 -16.97
N LYS A 118 1.64 -7.47 -17.32
CA LYS A 118 1.75 -8.65 -18.17
C LYS A 118 1.02 -9.85 -17.55
N LEU A 119 1.32 -10.17 -16.29
CA LEU A 119 0.70 -11.30 -15.59
C LEU A 119 -0.81 -11.10 -15.40
N LYS A 120 -1.28 -9.87 -15.15
CA LYS A 120 -2.70 -9.53 -15.06
C LYS A 120 -3.40 -9.75 -16.40
N ALA A 121 -2.80 -9.32 -17.51
CA ALA A 121 -3.35 -9.51 -18.85
C ALA A 121 -3.41 -10.98 -19.28
N GLU A 122 -2.51 -11.81 -18.76
CA GLU A 122 -2.43 -13.26 -19.00
C GLU A 122 -3.28 -14.09 -18.02
N ASP A 123 -4.01 -13.45 -17.09
CA ASP A 123 -4.73 -14.10 -15.97
C ASP A 123 -3.85 -15.07 -15.16
N ASN A 124 -2.60 -14.67 -14.94
CA ASN A 124 -1.56 -15.48 -14.33
C ASN A 124 -0.87 -14.76 -13.16
N LEU A 125 -1.61 -13.88 -12.47
CA LEU A 125 -1.11 -13.27 -11.25
C LEU A 125 -0.95 -14.32 -10.15
N PRO A 126 0.14 -14.27 -9.36
CA PRO A 126 0.25 -15.11 -8.19
C PRO A 126 -0.77 -14.72 -7.11
N ILE A 127 -0.87 -15.57 -6.09
CA ILE A 127 -1.53 -15.19 -4.84
C ILE A 127 -0.80 -13.96 -4.28
N PRO A 128 -1.51 -12.88 -3.88
CA PRO A 128 -0.92 -11.73 -3.24
C PRO A 128 -0.15 -12.10 -1.97
N ASP A 129 0.95 -11.41 -1.70
CA ASP A 129 1.72 -11.56 -0.47
C ASP A 129 0.95 -11.12 0.78
N TYR A 130 0.09 -10.13 0.60
CA TYR A 130 -0.78 -9.60 1.64
C TYR A 130 -2.06 -9.07 1.00
N THR A 131 -3.17 -9.20 1.71
CA THR A 131 -4.47 -8.68 1.30
C THR A 131 -5.12 -7.97 2.48
N THR A 132 -5.61 -6.76 2.22
CA THR A 132 -6.43 -5.98 3.15
C THR A 132 -7.57 -5.31 2.38
N TYR A 133 -8.32 -4.42 3.02
CA TYR A 133 -9.48 -3.77 2.44
C TYR A 133 -9.47 -2.26 2.74
N LEU A 134 -9.62 -1.46 1.70
CA LEU A 134 -9.65 0.00 1.80
C LEU A 134 -10.98 0.53 1.27
N SER A 135 -11.58 1.47 1.99
CA SER A 135 -12.66 2.30 1.45
C SER A 135 -12.08 3.42 0.60
N ARG A 136 -12.73 3.65 -0.54
CA ARG A 136 -12.47 4.75 -1.47
C ARG A 136 -13.52 5.85 -1.39
N ASP A 137 -14.60 5.63 -0.65
CA ASP A 137 -15.73 6.54 -0.51
C ASP A 137 -15.39 7.68 0.46
N ALA A 138 -14.30 8.41 0.22
CA ALA A 138 -13.81 9.43 1.12
C ALA A 138 -14.49 10.78 0.87
N HIS A 139 -15.41 11.17 1.74
CA HIS A 139 -16.25 12.36 1.59
C HIS A 139 -16.36 13.15 2.90
N GLY A 140 -15.57 14.23 3.03
CA GLY A 140 -15.52 15.12 4.19
C GLY A 140 -16.87 15.65 4.70
N ASP A 141 -17.25 15.34 5.94
CA ASP A 141 -18.52 15.76 6.56
C ASP A 141 -18.40 16.90 7.59
N LYS A 142 -17.37 17.75 7.49
CA LYS A 142 -17.15 18.87 8.43
C LYS A 142 -16.85 20.17 7.69
N ILE A 143 -17.38 21.28 8.21
CA ILE A 143 -17.13 22.65 7.68
C ILE A 143 -15.63 22.93 7.50
N LYS A 144 -14.80 22.49 8.47
CA LYS A 144 -13.34 22.71 8.44
C LYS A 144 -12.63 22.03 7.24
N TYR A 145 -13.28 21.06 6.59
CA TYR A 145 -12.74 20.37 5.42
C TYR A 145 -12.94 21.18 4.13
N GLY A 146 -13.79 22.21 4.16
CA GLY A 146 -14.05 23.10 3.04
C GLY A 146 -15.02 22.52 2.00
N ILE A 147 -15.27 23.29 0.95
CA ILE A 147 -16.24 22.93 -0.10
C ILE A 147 -15.63 21.90 -1.04
N HIS A 148 -16.37 20.82 -1.26
CA HIS A 148 -16.06 19.78 -2.22
C HIS A 148 -16.32 20.28 -3.64
N LYS A 149 -15.46 19.90 -4.59
CA LYS A 149 -15.72 20.23 -6.00
C LYS A 149 -16.85 19.35 -6.54
N ALA A 150 -17.56 19.85 -7.56
CA ALA A 150 -18.66 19.13 -8.20
C ALA A 150 -18.19 17.92 -9.04
N ASN A 151 -16.93 17.90 -9.46
CA ASN A 151 -16.34 16.77 -10.19
C ASN A 151 -15.80 15.73 -9.21
N ARG A 152 -16.05 14.44 -9.51
CA ARG A 152 -15.69 13.27 -8.69
C ARG A 152 -14.24 13.26 -8.20
N TYR A 153 -13.30 13.67 -9.04
CA TYR A 153 -11.87 13.62 -8.71
C TYR A 153 -11.27 14.98 -8.34
N GLY A 154 -12.11 16.01 -8.16
CA GLY A 154 -11.67 17.34 -7.75
C GLY A 154 -11.18 17.40 -6.30
N LYS A 155 -10.75 18.61 -5.90
CA LYS A 155 -10.31 18.88 -4.53
C LYS A 155 -11.36 18.39 -3.50
N ASN A 156 -10.85 17.73 -2.46
CA ASN A 156 -11.59 17.15 -1.34
C ASN A 156 -12.48 15.93 -1.66
N ASN A 157 -12.45 15.39 -2.87
CA ASN A 157 -13.18 14.17 -3.25
C ASN A 157 -12.23 12.97 -3.41
N GLU A 158 -12.74 11.82 -3.84
CA GLU A 158 -11.98 10.57 -4.03
C GLU A 158 -10.65 10.77 -4.78
N CYS A 159 -9.64 9.98 -4.43
CA CYS A 159 -8.41 9.85 -5.23
C CYS A 159 -8.74 9.36 -6.66
N PRO A 160 -8.27 10.04 -7.72
CA PRO A 160 -8.47 9.54 -9.07
C PRO A 160 -7.86 8.14 -9.26
N PRO A 161 -8.46 7.31 -10.13
CA PRO A 161 -7.84 6.07 -10.56
C PRO A 161 -6.63 6.35 -11.45
N GLY A 162 -5.69 5.42 -11.44
CA GLY A 162 -4.44 5.54 -12.17
C GLY A 162 -3.30 4.77 -11.52
N GLU A 163 -2.13 4.95 -12.11
CA GLU A 163 -0.88 4.35 -11.66
C GLU A 163 -0.01 5.44 -11.03
N TYR A 164 0.36 5.20 -9.79
CA TYR A 164 1.09 6.15 -8.96
C TYR A 164 2.24 5.44 -8.23
N TYR A 165 2.94 6.21 -7.43
CA TYR A 165 3.85 5.74 -6.40
C TYR A 165 3.17 5.80 -5.04
N LEU A 166 3.50 4.85 -4.17
CA LEU A 166 3.22 4.95 -2.75
C LEU A 166 4.53 5.31 -2.05
N ILE A 167 4.53 6.39 -1.30
CA ILE A 167 5.72 6.90 -0.61
C ILE A 167 5.49 6.89 0.91
N PRO A 168 6.54 6.64 1.71
CA PRO A 168 6.44 6.79 3.15
C PRO A 168 6.26 8.27 3.50
N LYS A 169 5.80 8.53 4.72
CA LYS A 169 5.86 9.88 5.28
C LYS A 169 7.29 10.42 5.25
N ALA A 170 7.43 11.69 4.87
CA ALA A 170 8.70 12.40 4.92
C ALA A 170 9.20 12.50 6.37
N GLU A 171 10.50 12.28 6.57
CA GLU A 171 11.14 12.40 7.89
C GLU A 171 11.00 13.81 8.49
N LYS A 172 10.84 14.83 7.64
CA LYS A 172 10.67 16.23 8.03
C LYS A 172 9.41 16.78 7.36
N GLY A 173 8.40 17.14 8.15
CA GLY A 173 7.18 17.74 7.59
C GLY A 173 5.99 17.68 8.55
N LYS A 174 4.83 18.11 8.04
CA LYS A 174 3.54 18.10 8.73
C LYS A 174 2.68 16.87 8.38
N GLN A 175 3.26 15.86 7.73
CA GLN A 175 2.56 14.63 7.36
C GLN A 175 2.24 13.80 8.62
N SER A 176 0.96 13.46 8.80
CA SER A 176 0.43 12.76 9.97
C SER A 176 0.26 11.26 9.78
N HIS A 177 0.27 10.76 8.55
CA HIS A 177 -0.01 9.36 8.20
C HIS A 177 1.25 8.66 7.72
N SER A 178 1.27 7.32 7.70
CA SER A 178 2.49 6.57 7.37
C SER A 178 2.75 6.47 5.86
N MET A 179 1.71 6.56 5.03
CA MET A 179 1.76 6.28 3.58
C MET A 179 0.99 7.31 2.76
N TYR A 180 1.57 7.75 1.64
CA TYR A 180 0.99 8.76 0.75
C TYR A 180 1.08 8.37 -0.73
N VAL A 181 0.04 8.73 -1.50
CA VAL A 181 0.01 8.58 -2.96
C VAL A 181 0.76 9.75 -3.61
N SER A 182 1.58 9.44 -4.60
CA SER A 182 2.45 10.38 -5.29
C SER A 182 2.48 10.09 -6.79
N ALA A 183 2.37 11.13 -7.64
CA ALA A 183 2.53 10.97 -9.08
C ALA A 183 3.99 10.76 -9.51
N ASP A 184 4.96 11.24 -8.72
CA ASP A 184 6.39 11.29 -9.10
C ASP A 184 7.31 10.46 -8.19
N GLY A 185 6.77 9.85 -7.13
CA GLY A 185 7.54 9.10 -6.14
C GLY A 185 8.31 9.98 -5.15
N ILE A 186 8.10 11.30 -5.17
CA ILE A 186 8.86 12.26 -4.37
C ILE A 186 7.94 13.05 -3.44
N GLN A 187 6.90 13.66 -3.99
CA GLN A 187 5.97 14.50 -3.24
C GLN A 187 4.57 13.87 -3.22
N PRO A 188 3.81 14.00 -2.12
CA PRO A 188 2.46 13.43 -1.99
C PRO A 188 1.43 14.22 -2.82
N THR A 189 1.65 14.32 -4.12
CA THR A 189 0.90 15.20 -5.02
C THR A 189 0.58 14.50 -6.35
N ILE A 190 -0.57 14.88 -6.92
CA ILE A 190 -1.01 14.50 -8.27
C ILE A 190 -1.30 15.82 -9.01
N PRO A 191 -0.30 16.42 -9.69
CA PRO A 191 -0.44 17.78 -10.22
C PRO A 191 -1.41 17.89 -11.40
N ASN A 192 -1.45 16.87 -12.25
CA ASN A 192 -2.25 16.83 -13.49
C ASN A 192 -3.38 15.79 -13.42
N GLY A 193 -3.99 15.61 -12.25
CA GLY A 193 -5.10 14.67 -12.09
C GLY A 193 -6.36 15.09 -12.86
N PRO A 194 -7.31 14.16 -13.13
CA PRO A 194 -8.56 14.46 -13.83
C PRO A 194 -9.40 15.60 -13.23
N GLY A 195 -9.21 15.90 -11.94
CA GLY A 195 -9.86 17.01 -11.24
C GLY A 195 -8.95 18.20 -10.92
N GLY A 196 -7.76 18.26 -11.53
CA GLY A 196 -6.71 19.22 -11.25
C GLY A 196 -5.74 18.75 -10.16
N TYR A 197 -4.98 19.69 -9.61
CA TYR A 197 -3.98 19.44 -8.58
C TYR A 197 -4.60 18.81 -7.32
N ARG A 198 -3.99 17.73 -6.84
CA ARG A 198 -4.29 17.08 -5.57
C ARG A 198 -3.02 16.96 -4.73
N ASP A 199 -3.14 17.17 -3.42
CA ASP A 199 -2.07 16.97 -2.45
C ASP A 199 -2.55 16.15 -1.25
N GLY A 200 -1.60 15.54 -0.55
CA GLY A 200 -1.81 14.95 0.77
C GLY A 200 -2.69 13.70 0.79
N ILE A 201 -2.95 13.06 -0.36
CA ILE A 201 -3.72 11.80 -0.42
C ILE A 201 -2.91 10.72 0.28
N ALA A 202 -3.48 10.16 1.34
CA ALA A 202 -2.86 9.15 2.20
C ALA A 202 -3.65 7.84 2.20
N ILE A 203 -3.04 6.79 2.76
CA ILE A 203 -3.76 5.60 3.23
C ILE A 203 -3.70 5.65 4.75
N HIS A 204 -4.86 5.69 5.41
CA HIS A 204 -4.88 5.79 6.87
C HIS A 204 -6.13 5.20 7.55
N ASN A 205 -6.05 5.02 8.86
CA ASN A 205 -7.22 4.73 9.70
C ASN A 205 -8.22 5.89 9.69
N TRP A 206 -9.47 5.69 10.12
CA TRP A 206 -10.60 6.65 10.24
C TRP A 206 -11.79 6.30 9.35
N ASN A 207 -12.96 6.80 9.75
CA ASN A 207 -14.17 6.81 8.94
C ASN A 207 -13.91 7.53 7.60
N PRO A 208 -14.36 7.00 6.45
CA PRO A 208 -14.27 7.68 5.16
C PRO A 208 -14.84 9.11 5.12
N THR A 209 -15.81 9.44 5.98
CA THR A 209 -16.31 10.82 6.09
C THR A 209 -15.29 11.80 6.67
N MET A 210 -14.20 11.27 7.25
CA MET A 210 -13.10 12.02 7.84
C MET A 210 -11.80 11.92 7.04
N THR A 211 -11.77 11.19 5.91
CA THR A 211 -10.54 10.92 5.14
C THR A 211 -10.40 11.71 3.85
N ILE A 212 -11.37 12.55 3.44
CA ILE A 212 -11.24 13.62 2.41
C ILE A 212 -10.30 13.24 1.24
N GLY A 213 -10.76 12.34 0.37
CA GLY A 213 -9.98 11.89 -0.80
C GLY A 213 -8.81 10.94 -0.52
N CYS A 214 -8.49 10.65 0.73
CA CYS A 214 -7.58 9.58 1.14
C CYS A 214 -8.30 8.22 1.13
N LEU A 215 -7.51 7.16 1.11
CA LEU A 215 -8.00 5.79 1.25
C LEU A 215 -8.06 5.42 2.74
N SER A 216 -9.12 4.72 3.14
CA SER A 216 -9.43 4.47 4.55
C SER A 216 -9.44 2.97 4.88
N THR A 217 -8.83 2.56 5.99
CA THR A 217 -8.97 1.18 6.51
C THR A 217 -10.31 0.92 7.22
N VAL A 218 -11.16 1.94 7.34
CA VAL A 218 -12.47 1.89 8.01
C VAL A 218 -12.37 1.43 9.47
N GLN A 219 -11.30 1.80 10.16
CA GLN A 219 -11.10 1.50 11.58
C GLN A 219 -10.65 2.72 12.37
N TYR A 220 -10.98 2.76 13.67
CA TYR A 220 -10.50 3.81 14.56
C TYR A 220 -9.01 3.63 14.91
N SER A 221 -8.55 2.38 15.11
CA SER A 221 -7.15 2.09 15.43
C SER A 221 -6.26 2.17 14.18
N SER A 222 -4.96 2.41 14.38
CA SER A 222 -3.97 2.38 13.30
C SER A 222 -3.51 0.96 12.94
N GLU A 223 -4.00 -0.08 13.61
CA GLU A 223 -3.47 -1.45 13.48
C GLU A 223 -3.45 -1.95 12.03
N LEU A 224 -4.52 -1.76 11.25
CA LEU A 224 -4.53 -2.14 9.83
C LEU A 224 -3.67 -1.24 8.94
N GLU A 225 -3.52 0.05 9.28
CA GLU A 225 -2.61 0.94 8.56
C GLU A 225 -1.16 0.51 8.80
N ASP A 226 -0.82 0.22 10.06
CA ASP A 226 0.50 -0.23 10.51
C ASP A 226 0.82 -1.63 9.95
N ASP A 227 -0.16 -2.53 9.88
CA ASP A 227 0.00 -3.86 9.28
C ASP A 227 0.21 -3.77 7.76
N LEU A 228 -0.56 -2.95 7.04
CA LEU A 228 -0.33 -2.70 5.62
C LEU A 228 1.07 -2.09 5.39
N PHE A 229 1.45 -1.06 6.15
CA PHE A 229 2.80 -0.48 6.08
C PHE A 229 3.89 -1.49 6.46
N GLY A 230 3.60 -2.40 7.39
CA GLY A 230 4.39 -3.56 7.77
C GLY A 230 4.72 -4.46 6.58
N ASN A 231 3.68 -4.80 5.81
CA ASN A 231 3.74 -5.72 4.68
C ASN A 231 4.28 -5.09 3.38
N ILE A 232 4.54 -3.78 3.36
CA ILE A 232 5.18 -3.05 2.25
C ILE A 232 6.56 -2.56 2.71
N ALA A 233 7.48 -3.49 2.92
CA ALA A 233 8.81 -3.19 3.46
C ALA A 233 9.65 -2.27 2.56
N ASP A 234 9.41 -2.26 1.24
CA ASP A 234 10.10 -1.38 0.30
C ASP A 234 9.90 0.11 0.62
N LEU A 235 8.80 0.49 1.29
CA LEU A 235 8.62 1.87 1.80
C LEU A 235 9.67 2.28 2.85
N LYS A 236 10.35 1.32 3.46
CA LYS A 236 11.33 1.52 4.54
C LYS A 236 12.77 1.38 4.05
N ILE A 237 12.97 0.99 2.78
CA ILE A 237 14.27 0.74 2.18
C ILE A 237 14.55 1.84 1.16
N LYS A 238 15.68 2.53 1.30
CA LYS A 238 16.08 3.59 0.37
C LYS A 238 16.27 3.03 -1.05
N ASN A 239 15.90 3.83 -2.06
CA ASN A 239 16.00 3.50 -3.49
C ASN A 239 15.17 2.28 -3.91
N ARG A 240 14.12 1.95 -3.15
CA ARG A 240 13.11 0.99 -3.60
C ARG A 240 11.80 1.70 -3.82
N GLU A 241 11.24 1.48 -5.00
CA GLU A 241 9.99 2.08 -5.39
C GLU A 241 8.83 1.15 -5.05
N VAL A 242 7.73 1.75 -4.61
CA VAL A 242 6.45 1.06 -4.46
C VAL A 242 5.48 1.70 -5.42
N ARG A 243 4.92 0.89 -6.32
CA ARG A 243 3.90 1.32 -7.27
C ARG A 243 2.54 1.03 -6.66
N ILE A 244 1.61 1.97 -6.80
CA ILE A 244 0.21 1.76 -6.42
C ILE A 244 -0.68 1.97 -7.63
N ILE A 245 -1.56 1.00 -7.87
CA ILE A 245 -2.59 1.05 -8.90
C ILE A 245 -3.92 1.23 -8.19
N ILE A 246 -4.63 2.29 -8.54
CA ILE A 246 -6.01 2.53 -8.13
C ILE A 246 -6.86 2.28 -9.36
N GLU A 247 -7.56 1.15 -9.39
CA GLU A 247 -8.35 0.78 -10.57
C GLU A 247 -9.59 1.69 -10.71
N GLU A 248 -10.08 1.85 -11.93
CA GLU A 248 -11.36 2.54 -12.15
C GLU A 248 -12.48 1.76 -11.46
N ARG A 249 -13.44 2.46 -10.85
CA ARG A 249 -14.58 1.82 -10.19
C ARG A 249 -15.89 2.45 -10.63
N GLU A 250 -16.90 1.61 -10.71
CA GLU A 250 -18.29 2.04 -10.87
C GLU A 250 -18.86 2.55 -9.55
N VAL A 251 -19.71 3.58 -9.65
CA VAL A 251 -20.30 4.26 -8.50
C VAL A 251 -21.73 4.64 -8.77
N ILE A 252 -22.53 4.67 -7.71
CA ILE A 252 -23.80 5.38 -7.68
C ILE A 252 -23.50 6.85 -7.42
N GLU A 253 -23.99 7.72 -8.31
CA GLU A 253 -23.96 9.17 -8.13
C GLU A 253 -25.29 9.64 -7.56
N GLU A 254 -25.27 10.27 -6.39
CA GLU A 254 -26.49 10.68 -5.72
C GLU A 254 -26.34 12.07 -5.09
N PRO A 255 -27.42 12.87 -5.02
CA PRO A 255 -27.39 14.15 -4.32
C PRO A 255 -26.98 13.94 -2.86
N TRP A 256 -25.98 14.70 -2.40
CA TRP A 256 -25.53 14.55 -1.01
C TRP A 256 -26.42 15.33 -0.03
N THR A 257 -27.63 14.82 0.18
CA THR A 257 -28.58 15.38 1.14
C THR A 257 -28.10 15.10 2.56
N GLY A 258 -27.76 16.14 3.31
CA GLY A 258 -27.27 16.04 4.70
C GLY A 258 -25.78 16.34 4.90
N SER A 259 -25.05 16.73 3.84
CA SER A 259 -23.71 17.27 4.01
C SER A 259 -23.75 18.62 4.74
N VAL A 260 -22.85 18.82 5.70
CA VAL A 260 -22.67 20.12 6.39
C VAL A 260 -21.87 21.12 5.56
N VAL A 261 -21.30 20.67 4.44
CA VAL A 261 -20.64 21.49 3.42
C VAL A 261 -21.48 21.42 2.15
N ASN A 262 -21.57 22.52 1.39
CA ASN A 262 -22.31 22.57 0.12
C ASN A 262 -21.62 21.70 -0.95
N SER A 263 -21.69 20.38 -0.80
CA SER A 263 -21.25 19.39 -1.76
C SER A 263 -22.46 18.86 -2.52
N PRO A 264 -22.49 18.93 -3.85
CA PRO A 264 -23.67 18.56 -4.62
C PRO A 264 -23.87 17.05 -4.73
N THR A 265 -22.79 16.26 -4.72
CA THR A 265 -22.82 14.85 -5.12
C THR A 265 -22.01 13.97 -4.17
N LYS A 266 -22.52 12.77 -3.92
CA LYS A 266 -21.84 11.67 -3.25
C LYS A 266 -21.65 10.53 -4.26
N TRP A 267 -20.47 9.89 -4.22
CA TRP A 267 -20.14 8.73 -5.04
C TRP A 267 -19.90 7.53 -4.13
N THR A 268 -20.77 6.52 -4.25
CA THR A 268 -20.74 5.31 -3.42
C THR A 268 -20.46 4.10 -4.29
N GLY A 269 -19.66 3.16 -3.82
CA GLY A 269 -19.39 1.92 -4.55
C GLY A 269 -20.63 1.06 -4.81
N ILE A 270 -20.68 0.45 -6.00
CA ILE A 270 -21.69 -0.57 -6.34
C ILE A 270 -21.14 -1.94 -5.95
N LEU A 271 -21.85 -2.66 -5.09
CA LEU A 271 -21.64 -4.10 -4.92
C LEU A 271 -22.37 -4.80 -6.06
N GLU A 272 -21.67 -5.70 -6.75
CA GLU A 272 -22.34 -6.63 -7.66
C GLU A 272 -23.31 -7.46 -6.80
N ASP A 273 -24.59 -7.48 -7.16
CA ASP A 273 -25.59 -8.31 -6.46
C ASP A 273 -25.16 -9.78 -6.56
N GLU A 274 -25.20 -10.51 -5.43
CA GLU A 274 -24.97 -11.97 -5.38
C GLU A 274 -25.98 -12.76 -6.23
#